data_AF-M0D011-F1
#
_entry.id   AF-M0D011-F1
#
_cell.length_a   1.000
_cell.length_b   1.000
_cell.length_c   1.000
_cell.angle_alpha   90.00
_cell.angle_beta   90.00
_cell.angle_gamma   90.00
#
_symmetry.space_group_name_H-M   'P 1'
#
loop_
_entity.id
_entity.type
_entity.pdbx_description
1 polymer ?
#
loop_
_entity_poly.entity_id
_entity_poly.type
_entity_poly.pdbx_seq_one_letter_code
_entity_poly.pdbx_strand_id
1 'polypeptide(L)'
;MTDDGSAGSSDSDGNGRVDGSSDGQSVDGEAIEGRSTSGQSTGSRSAGGQSDGQASGQSGGRSTGRAGNTQPSGEMTGPAAGGTDLEPNVAAAIAYLFAPLTGIVMLLVEGDDDFVRFHSIQSIGFGAVVIGVWVAVGVVMGILTVIPVVGDIFAFLVLPLNAVVGLGAFAVWLLLILKAYQGERYGLPVLGPIAASN
;
A
#
# COMPACT_ATOMS: atom_id res chain seq x y z
N MET A 1 37.06 67.06 -11.52
CA MET A 1 36.08 66.14 -12.10
C MET A 1 34.70 66.61 -11.68
N THR A 2 33.98 67.17 -12.65
CA THR A 2 32.52 67.43 -12.76
C THR A 2 31.72 66.13 -12.54
N ASP A 3 30.40 66.02 -12.35
CA ASP A 3 29.16 66.83 -12.31
C ASP A 3 28.09 65.91 -11.61
N ASP A 4 27.08 66.42 -10.90
CA ASP A 4 25.61 66.35 -11.18
C ASP A 4 25.07 64.96 -11.64
N GLY A 5 24.01 64.31 -11.15
CA GLY A 5 22.87 64.57 -10.26
C GLY A 5 21.62 63.88 -10.84
N SER A 6 20.47 64.08 -10.19
CA SER A 6 19.08 63.91 -10.69
C SER A 6 18.34 62.55 -10.64
N ALA A 7 17.16 62.62 -9.98
CA ALA A 7 15.80 62.08 -10.30
C ALA A 7 15.61 60.59 -10.70
N GLY A 8 14.56 59.85 -10.33
CA GLY A 8 13.19 60.19 -9.88
C GLY A 8 12.16 59.65 -10.89
N SER A 9 11.26 58.73 -10.47
CA SER A 9 9.89 58.41 -11.02
C SER A 9 9.50 56.99 -10.56
N SER A 10 8.44 56.74 -9.76
CA SER A 10 6.99 56.81 -10.04
C SER A 10 6.49 55.73 -11.01
N ASP A 11 5.48 54.98 -10.53
CA ASP A 11 4.36 54.27 -11.22
C ASP A 11 4.23 52.83 -10.67
N SER A 12 3.26 52.44 -9.82
CA SER A 12 1.78 52.49 -9.84
C SER A 12 1.14 51.78 -11.03
N ASP A 13 0.70 50.54 -10.81
CA ASP A 13 -0.47 49.86 -11.41
C ASP A 13 -0.67 48.54 -10.61
N GLY A 14 -1.79 48.21 -9.97
CA GLY A 14 -3.16 48.66 -10.19
C GLY A 14 -3.92 47.65 -11.05
N ASN A 15 -4.15 46.42 -10.60
CA ASN A 15 -5.22 45.61 -11.18
C ASN A 15 -5.87 44.67 -10.15
N GLY A 16 -7.02 45.10 -9.64
CA GLY A 16 -7.92 44.28 -8.86
C GLY A 16 -8.63 43.25 -9.72
N ARG A 17 -8.80 42.05 -9.18
CA ARG A 17 -9.87 41.14 -9.59
C ARG A 17 -10.72 40.85 -8.37
N VAL A 18 -11.91 41.44 -8.40
CA VAL A 18 -13.05 41.13 -7.55
C VAL A 18 -13.84 40.08 -8.31
N ASP A 19 -13.91 38.86 -7.79
CA ASP A 19 -14.98 37.92 -8.15
C ASP A 19 -15.76 37.65 -6.87
N GLY A 20 -16.93 38.28 -6.79
CA GLY A 20 -17.98 37.99 -5.83
C GLY A 20 -19.21 37.53 -6.62
N SER A 21 -19.67 36.32 -6.36
CA SER A 21 -21.00 35.78 -6.68
C SER A 21 -21.01 34.33 -6.16
N SER A 22 -21.99 33.79 -5.45
CA SER A 22 -23.24 34.27 -4.88
C SER A 22 -23.77 33.09 -4.06
N ASP A 23 -24.25 33.37 -2.85
CA ASP A 23 -24.93 32.42 -1.99
C ASP A 23 -26.16 31.82 -2.67
N GLY A 24 -26.31 30.50 -2.55
CA GLY A 24 -27.47 29.75 -3.00
C GLY A 24 -27.87 28.74 -1.91
N GLN A 25 -28.62 29.22 -0.92
CA GLN A 25 -29.40 28.38 -0.01
C GLN A 25 -30.58 27.78 -0.77
N SER A 26 -30.72 26.46 -0.72
CA SER A 26 -32.00 25.78 -0.90
C SER A 26 -32.09 24.62 0.10
N VAL A 27 -32.75 24.93 1.21
CA VAL A 27 -33.54 23.99 2.02
C VAL A 27 -34.64 23.41 1.14
N ASP A 28 -34.91 22.11 1.30
CA ASP A 28 -36.15 21.34 1.09
C ASP A 28 -35.73 19.86 1.14
N GLY A 29 -36.33 18.92 1.85
CA GLY A 29 -37.65 18.79 2.45
C GLY A 29 -37.90 17.28 2.49
N GLU A 30 -38.33 16.77 3.64
CA GLU A 30 -38.69 15.36 3.83
C GLU A 30 -39.75 14.90 2.82
N ALA A 31 -39.58 13.68 2.29
CA ALA A 31 -40.67 12.91 1.71
C ALA A 31 -40.52 11.44 2.10
N ILE A 32 -41.22 11.08 3.17
CA ILE A 32 -41.57 9.72 3.54
C ILE A 32 -42.84 9.38 2.77
N GLU A 33 -42.77 8.42 1.85
CA GLU A 33 -43.88 7.67 1.23
C GLU A 33 -43.19 6.79 0.17
N GLY A 34 -43.40 5.49 0.00
CA GLY A 34 -44.35 4.53 0.52
C GLY A 34 -44.33 3.34 -0.46
N ARG A 35 -44.83 2.20 0.01
CA ARG A 35 -45.40 1.11 -0.80
C ARG A 35 -44.45 0.04 -1.39
N SER A 36 -44.45 -1.08 -0.67
CA SER A 36 -44.64 -2.47 -1.12
C SER A 36 -44.80 -2.71 -2.63
N THR A 37 -44.09 -3.70 -3.20
CA THR A 37 -44.69 -4.93 -3.76
C THR A 37 -43.63 -5.97 -4.11
N SER A 38 -43.97 -7.21 -3.77
CA SER A 38 -43.45 -8.51 -4.20
C SER A 38 -43.24 -8.71 -5.71
N GLY A 39 -42.33 -9.63 -6.06
CA GLY A 39 -42.28 -10.32 -7.38
C GLY A 39 -40.84 -10.51 -7.86
N GLN A 40 -40.13 -11.62 -7.58
CA GLN A 40 -40.24 -12.95 -8.19
C GLN A 40 -39.52 -13.09 -9.55
N SER A 41 -38.96 -14.29 -9.77
CA SER A 41 -38.38 -14.85 -11.00
C SER A 41 -36.85 -14.65 -11.16
N THR A 42 -36.05 -15.63 -10.73
CA THR A 42 -35.58 -16.82 -11.47
C THR A 42 -34.48 -16.51 -12.48
N GLY A 43 -33.27 -16.91 -12.11
CA GLY A 43 -32.15 -17.04 -13.03
C GLY A 43 -32.37 -18.17 -14.02
N SER A 44 -32.10 -17.86 -15.28
CA SER A 44 -31.84 -18.80 -16.38
C SER A 44 -30.49 -18.39 -16.97
N ARG A 45 -29.46 -19.20 -16.71
CA ARG A 45 -28.88 -20.20 -17.63
C ARG A 45 -28.15 -19.58 -18.84
N SER A 46 -26.83 -19.61 -18.68
CA SER A 46 -25.80 -19.66 -19.73
C SER A 46 -26.04 -20.83 -20.69
N ALA A 47 -25.97 -20.57 -22.00
CA ALA A 47 -25.53 -21.50 -23.05
C ALA A 47 -25.47 -20.84 -24.45
N GLY A 48 -24.36 -21.05 -25.16
CA GLY A 48 -24.21 -20.92 -26.62
C GLY A 48 -23.81 -19.53 -27.10
N GLY A 49 -22.90 -19.32 -28.06
CA GLY A 49 -22.20 -20.17 -29.01
C GLY A 49 -21.72 -19.29 -30.19
N GLN A 50 -20.87 -19.85 -31.07
CA GLN A 50 -20.50 -19.37 -32.43
C GLN A 50 -19.45 -18.23 -32.47
N SER A 51 -18.24 -18.38 -33.03
CA SER A 51 -17.75 -18.80 -34.37
C SER A 51 -17.92 -17.74 -35.48
N ASP A 52 -16.87 -17.63 -36.30
CA ASP A 52 -16.70 -16.82 -37.54
C ASP A 52 -16.17 -15.40 -37.28
N GLY A 53 -15.07 -14.90 -37.85
CA GLY A 53 -14.38 -15.22 -39.10
C GLY A 53 -14.60 -14.06 -40.09
N GLN A 54 -13.75 -13.03 -40.11
CA GLN A 54 -13.68 -12.10 -41.25
C GLN A 54 -12.32 -11.39 -41.35
N ALA A 55 -11.81 -11.37 -42.57
CA ALA A 55 -10.49 -10.90 -42.99
C ALA A 55 -10.45 -9.42 -43.42
N SER A 56 -9.24 -9.00 -43.78
CA SER A 56 -8.85 -7.94 -44.73
C SER A 56 -8.93 -6.45 -44.33
N GLY A 57 -7.76 -5.86 -44.02
CA GLY A 57 -7.00 -5.03 -44.96
C GLY A 57 -7.29 -3.52 -45.06
N GLN A 58 -6.33 -2.68 -44.65
CA GLN A 58 -5.91 -1.43 -45.33
C GLN A 58 -4.65 -0.87 -44.62
N SER A 59 -3.44 -0.94 -45.18
CA SER A 59 -2.86 -0.09 -46.23
C SER A 59 -2.72 1.41 -45.86
N GLY A 60 -1.49 1.80 -45.55
CA GLY A 60 -0.82 2.91 -46.24
C GLY A 60 -0.86 4.29 -45.58
N GLY A 61 0.30 4.76 -45.10
CA GLY A 61 0.50 6.15 -44.71
C GLY A 61 1.92 6.44 -44.24
N ARG A 62 2.88 6.49 -45.17
CA ARG A 62 4.22 7.05 -44.93
C ARG A 62 4.10 8.57 -44.80
N SER A 63 4.49 9.15 -43.68
CA SER A 63 4.87 10.56 -43.59
C SER A 63 6.33 10.66 -43.19
N THR A 64 7.10 11.19 -44.13
CA THR A 64 8.53 11.48 -44.04
C THR A 64 8.76 12.82 -43.35
N GLY A 65 9.73 12.84 -42.42
CA GLY A 65 10.62 13.98 -42.18
C GLY A 65 10.20 14.96 -41.07
N ARG A 66 11.04 15.07 -40.03
CA ARG A 66 11.81 16.29 -39.74
C ARG A 66 12.75 16.05 -38.56
N ALA A 67 14.05 16.17 -38.84
CA ALA A 67 15.09 16.31 -37.84
C ALA A 67 14.87 17.60 -37.03
N GLY A 68 14.98 17.48 -35.71
CA GLY A 68 14.99 18.58 -34.77
C GLY A 68 15.71 18.13 -33.50
N ASN A 69 17.03 18.33 -33.47
CA ASN A 69 17.81 18.25 -32.26
C ASN A 69 17.27 19.29 -31.26
N THR A 70 16.80 18.85 -30.11
CA THR A 70 16.72 19.68 -28.91
C THR A 70 16.95 18.78 -27.69
N GLN A 71 18.23 18.70 -27.34
CA GLN A 71 18.77 18.74 -25.98
C GLN A 71 18.22 17.70 -24.97
N PRO A 72 19.03 16.69 -24.57
CA PRO A 72 18.76 16.00 -23.32
C PRO A 72 19.00 17.03 -22.21
N SER A 73 17.91 17.54 -21.64
CA SER A 73 17.91 18.16 -20.33
C SER A 73 18.59 17.17 -19.40
N GLY A 74 19.84 17.47 -19.05
CA GLY A 74 20.56 16.83 -17.97
C GLY A 74 19.74 17.04 -16.72
N GLU A 75 18.89 16.05 -16.43
CA GLU A 75 18.28 15.85 -15.14
C GLU A 75 19.45 15.62 -14.20
N MET A 76 19.89 16.71 -13.57
CA MET A 76 20.75 16.66 -12.41
C MET A 76 19.93 15.93 -11.34
N THR A 77 20.04 14.61 -11.32
CA THR A 77 19.66 13.80 -10.17
C THR A 77 20.32 14.44 -8.96
N GLY A 78 19.49 15.07 -8.12
CA GLY A 78 19.92 15.61 -6.84
C GLY A 78 20.57 14.50 -6.00
N PRO A 79 21.30 14.86 -4.94
CA PRO A 79 21.97 13.89 -4.07
C PRO A 79 20.97 12.80 -3.71
N ALA A 80 21.30 11.55 -4.02
CA ALA A 80 20.49 10.40 -3.65
C ALA A 80 20.11 10.55 -2.18
N ALA A 81 18.81 10.74 -1.92
CA ALA A 81 18.25 10.70 -0.59
C ALA A 81 18.74 9.42 0.07
N GLY A 82 19.15 9.50 1.33
CA GLY A 82 19.95 8.48 2.00
C GLY A 82 19.31 7.10 2.01
N GLY A 83 19.59 6.32 0.98
CA GLY A 83 19.30 4.91 0.86
C GLY A 83 20.59 4.10 1.01
N THR A 84 20.43 2.85 1.40
CA THR A 84 21.52 1.89 1.28
C THR A 84 21.72 1.56 -0.19
N ASP A 85 22.96 1.38 -0.64
CA ASP A 85 23.26 0.91 -2.02
C ASP A 85 22.96 -0.61 -2.17
N LEU A 86 21.90 -1.07 -1.49
CA LEU A 86 21.43 -2.44 -1.47
C LEU A 86 20.39 -2.64 -2.57
N GLU A 87 20.41 -3.84 -3.13
CA GLU A 87 19.38 -4.26 -4.06
C GLU A 87 18.02 -4.35 -3.31
N PRO A 88 16.91 -3.83 -3.88
CA PRO A 88 15.63 -3.70 -3.16
C PRO A 88 15.09 -5.03 -2.57
N ASN A 89 15.33 -6.15 -3.26
CA ASN A 89 15.00 -7.49 -2.78
C ASN A 89 15.80 -7.91 -1.54
N VAL A 90 17.08 -7.54 -1.47
CA VAL A 90 17.94 -7.79 -0.32
C VAL A 90 17.52 -6.92 0.86
N ALA A 91 17.31 -5.62 0.61
CA ALA A 91 16.82 -4.66 1.59
C ALA A 91 15.47 -5.12 2.21
N ALA A 92 14.53 -5.57 1.37
CA ALA A 92 13.25 -6.12 1.81
C ALA A 92 13.39 -7.42 2.62
N ALA A 93 14.32 -8.32 2.26
CA ALA A 93 14.58 -9.53 3.03
C ALA A 93 15.16 -9.21 4.42
N ILE A 94 16.08 -8.24 4.51
CA ILE A 94 16.65 -7.75 5.77
C ILE A 94 15.58 -7.17 6.68
N ALA A 95 14.55 -6.52 6.12
CA ALA A 95 13.44 -5.99 6.90
C ALA A 95 12.80 -7.05 7.83
N TYR A 96 12.82 -8.34 7.46
CA TYR A 96 12.27 -9.43 8.26
C TYR A 96 13.23 -10.03 9.30
N LEU A 97 14.54 -9.78 9.23
CA LEU A 97 15.55 -10.54 10.00
C LEU A 97 15.34 -10.49 11.52
N PHE A 98 14.97 -9.31 12.05
CA PHE A 98 14.57 -9.12 13.45
C PHE A 98 13.23 -8.37 13.51
N ALA A 99 12.22 -8.87 12.79
CA ALA A 99 10.87 -8.32 12.82
C ALA A 99 10.37 -8.14 14.27
N PRO A 100 9.80 -6.98 14.64
CA PRO A 100 9.51 -5.81 13.81
C PRO A 100 10.66 -4.78 13.71
N LEU A 101 11.72 -4.93 14.51
CA LEU A 101 12.79 -3.92 14.68
C LEU A 101 13.48 -3.58 13.35
N THR A 102 13.91 -4.58 12.60
CA THR A 102 14.55 -4.37 11.29
C THR A 102 13.59 -3.78 10.26
N GLY A 103 12.29 -4.08 10.35
CA GLY A 103 11.29 -3.49 9.48
C GLY A 103 11.16 -1.98 9.70
N ILE A 104 11.20 -1.54 10.96
CA ILE A 104 11.20 -0.10 11.29
C ILE A 104 12.45 0.57 10.72
N VAL A 105 13.63 -0.04 10.90
CA VAL A 105 14.89 0.53 10.39
C VAL A 105 14.84 0.65 8.87
N MET A 106 14.44 -0.40 8.14
CA MET A 106 14.36 -0.37 6.68
C MET A 106 13.29 0.59 6.16
N LEU A 107 12.20 0.79 6.89
CA LEU A 107 11.20 1.81 6.55
C LEU A 107 11.74 3.24 6.66
N LEU A 108 12.67 3.49 7.59
CA LEU A 108 13.27 4.81 7.79
C LEU A 108 14.44 5.08 6.83
N VAL A 109 15.19 4.04 6.47
CA VAL A 109 16.38 4.15 5.62
C VAL A 109 16.04 4.00 4.14
N GLU A 110 15.14 3.07 3.81
CA GLU A 110 14.82 2.68 2.42
C GLU A 110 13.32 2.87 2.14
N GLY A 111 12.67 3.79 2.86
CA GLY A 111 11.23 4.03 2.78
C GLY A 111 10.74 4.65 1.48
N ASP A 112 11.67 5.20 0.67
CA ASP A 112 11.38 5.78 -0.64
C ASP A 112 11.15 4.70 -1.72
N ASP A 113 11.71 3.50 -1.53
CA ASP A 113 11.45 2.35 -2.40
C ASP A 113 10.13 1.65 -2.00
N ASP A 114 9.16 1.63 -2.92
CA ASP A 114 7.84 1.03 -2.67
C ASP A 114 7.89 -0.47 -2.36
N PHE A 115 8.87 -1.20 -2.88
CA PHE A 115 9.04 -2.63 -2.63
C PHE A 115 9.58 -2.89 -1.22
N VAL A 116 10.60 -2.14 -0.80
CA VAL A 116 11.16 -2.24 0.56
C VAL A 116 10.17 -1.72 1.59
N ARG A 117 9.44 -0.64 1.30
CA ARG A 117 8.37 -0.10 2.15
C ARG A 117 7.28 -1.13 2.42
N PHE A 118 6.81 -1.84 1.39
CA PHE A 118 5.79 -2.88 1.53
C PHE A 118 6.23 -3.99 2.50
N HIS A 119 7.42 -4.55 2.29
CA HIS A 119 7.95 -5.63 3.13
C HIS A 119 8.31 -5.15 4.54
N SER A 120 8.73 -3.90 4.68
CA SER A 120 9.01 -3.28 5.98
C SER A 120 7.74 -3.13 6.82
N ILE A 121 6.65 -2.60 6.24
CA ILE A 121 5.35 -2.51 6.92
C ILE A 121 4.83 -3.91 7.27
N GLN A 122 4.94 -4.87 6.35
CA GLN A 122 4.53 -6.25 6.58
C GLN A 122 5.35 -6.93 7.68
N SER A 123 6.67 -6.68 7.75
CA SER A 123 7.55 -7.15 8.83
C SER A 123 7.14 -6.57 10.18
N ILE A 124 6.83 -5.27 10.24
CA ILE A 124 6.36 -4.60 11.45
C ILE A 124 5.05 -5.23 11.93
N GLY A 125 4.08 -5.38 11.03
CA GLY A 125 2.77 -5.99 11.34
C GLY A 125 2.90 -7.44 11.79
N PHE A 126 3.68 -8.25 11.08
CA PHE A 126 3.94 -9.64 11.44
C PHE A 126 4.59 -9.75 12.82
N GLY A 127 5.66 -8.99 13.07
CA GLY A 127 6.35 -8.97 14.35
C GLY A 127 5.43 -8.53 15.50
N ALA A 128 4.60 -7.50 15.29
CA ALA A 128 3.62 -7.04 16.27
C ALA A 128 2.58 -8.11 16.62
N VAL A 129 2.06 -8.84 15.63
CA VAL A 129 1.11 -9.94 15.85
C VAL A 129 1.77 -11.08 16.63
N VAL A 130 2.98 -11.51 16.22
CA VAL A 130 3.71 -12.58 16.91
C VAL A 130 3.98 -12.22 18.37
N ILE A 131 4.47 -11.00 18.63
CA ILE A 131 4.72 -10.50 19.98
C ILE A 131 3.41 -10.44 20.78
N GLY A 132 2.33 -9.91 20.19
CA GLY A 132 1.03 -9.80 20.85
C GLY A 132 0.46 -11.17 21.27
N VAL A 133 0.54 -12.17 20.38
CA VAL A 133 0.14 -13.55 20.70
C VAL A 133 1.01 -14.13 21.81
N TRP A 134 2.33 -13.96 21.73
CA TRP A 134 3.25 -14.45 22.77
C TRP A 134 2.97 -13.85 24.15
N VAL A 135 2.77 -12.52 24.21
CA VAL A 135 2.44 -11.82 25.45
C VAL A 135 1.09 -12.29 25.99
N ALA A 136 0.07 -12.40 25.15
CA ALA A 136 -1.25 -12.87 25.56
C ALA A 136 -1.21 -14.29 26.15
N VAL A 137 -0.53 -15.22 25.48
CA VAL A 137 -0.34 -16.58 25.99
C VAL A 137 0.45 -16.58 27.29
N GLY A 138 1.51 -15.76 27.40
CA GLY A 138 2.30 -15.63 28.61
C GLY A 138 1.50 -15.12 29.82
N VAL A 139 0.66 -14.11 29.62
CA VAL A 139 -0.23 -13.56 30.67
C VAL A 139 -1.24 -14.60 31.13
N VAL A 140 -1.89 -15.29 30.18
CA VAL A 140 -2.85 -16.36 30.49
C VAL A 140 -2.18 -17.45 31.31
N MET A 141 -1.01 -17.92 30.89
CA MET A 141 -0.24 -18.93 31.64
C MET A 141 0.16 -18.45 33.04
N GLY A 142 0.63 -17.22 33.15
CA GLY A 142 0.99 -16.62 34.45
C GLY A 142 -0.17 -16.65 35.44
N ILE A 143 -1.39 -16.33 35.00
CA ILE A 143 -2.60 -16.36 35.85
C ILE A 143 -2.97 -17.80 36.23
N LEU A 144 -2.98 -18.74 35.26
CA LEU A 144 -3.43 -20.12 35.48
C LEU A 144 -2.50 -20.92 36.42
N THR A 145 -1.21 -20.60 36.47
CA THR A 145 -0.25 -21.27 37.37
C THR A 145 -0.51 -21.03 38.86
N VAL A 146 -1.34 -20.05 39.23
CA VAL A 146 -1.72 -19.77 40.63
C VAL A 146 -2.64 -20.86 41.19
N ILE A 147 -3.32 -21.65 40.33
CA ILE A 147 -4.24 -22.71 40.74
C ILE A 147 -3.53 -24.07 40.56
N PRO A 148 -3.12 -24.76 41.66
CA PRO A 148 -2.49 -26.08 41.59
C PRO A 148 -3.41 -27.08 40.86
N VAL A 149 -2.84 -28.05 40.14
CA VAL A 149 -3.55 -29.07 39.34
C VAL A 149 -4.23 -28.54 38.07
N VAL A 150 -4.98 -27.43 38.13
CA VAL A 150 -5.61 -26.82 36.94
C VAL A 150 -4.55 -26.23 36.01
N GLY A 151 -3.53 -25.58 36.57
CA GLY A 151 -2.39 -25.06 35.81
C GLY A 151 -1.66 -26.16 35.03
N ASP A 152 -1.44 -27.33 35.64
CA ASP A 152 -0.69 -28.44 35.03
C ASP A 152 -1.44 -29.06 33.84
N ILE A 153 -2.76 -29.29 33.99
CA ILE A 153 -3.61 -29.82 32.92
C ILE A 153 -3.64 -28.84 31.73
N PHE A 154 -3.80 -27.55 32.02
CA PHE A 154 -3.86 -26.52 30.98
C PHE A 154 -2.50 -26.35 30.27
N ALA A 155 -1.40 -26.38 31.02
CA ALA A 155 -0.05 -26.36 30.45
C ALA A 155 0.17 -27.54 29.50
N PHE A 156 -0.28 -28.74 29.87
CA PHE A 156 -0.15 -29.93 29.03
C PHE A 156 -0.92 -29.81 27.70
N LEU A 157 -2.07 -29.14 27.69
CA LEU A 157 -2.88 -28.92 26.48
C LEU A 157 -2.35 -27.78 25.61
N VAL A 158 -1.88 -26.69 26.22
CA VAL A 158 -1.44 -25.51 25.46
C VAL A 158 0.00 -25.64 24.96
N LEU A 159 0.87 -26.40 25.63
CA LEU A 159 2.24 -26.63 25.18
C LEU A 159 2.33 -27.11 23.71
N PRO A 160 1.63 -28.18 23.28
CA PRO A 160 1.67 -28.62 21.89
C PRO A 160 1.05 -27.59 20.94
N LEU A 161 -0.02 -26.90 21.36
CA LEU A 161 -0.64 -25.85 20.54
C LEU A 161 0.33 -24.69 20.30
N ASN A 162 1.04 -24.25 21.34
CA ASN A 162 2.04 -23.18 21.25
C ASN A 162 3.19 -23.62 20.34
N ALA A 163 3.65 -24.87 20.44
CA ALA A 163 4.66 -25.40 19.54
C ALA A 163 4.21 -25.38 18.07
N VAL A 164 2.97 -25.78 17.77
CA VAL A 164 2.41 -25.76 16.40
C VAL A 164 2.27 -24.33 15.88
N VAL A 165 1.74 -23.41 16.69
CA VAL A 165 1.59 -22.00 16.32
C VAL A 165 2.96 -21.35 16.10
N GLY A 166 3.92 -21.61 16.99
CA GLY A 166 5.30 -21.11 16.88
C GLY A 166 5.99 -21.64 15.61
N LEU A 167 5.84 -22.92 15.30
CA LEU A 167 6.38 -23.51 14.07
C LEU A 167 5.70 -22.94 12.82
N GLY A 168 4.38 -22.72 12.86
CA GLY A 168 3.64 -22.08 11.78
C GLY A 168 4.09 -20.63 11.55
N ALA A 169 4.23 -19.86 12.61
CA ALA A 169 4.75 -18.49 12.56
C ALA A 169 6.18 -18.46 12.00
N PHE A 170 7.04 -19.39 12.41
CA PHE A 170 8.39 -19.53 11.89
C PHE A 170 8.41 -19.88 10.40
N ALA A 171 7.54 -20.80 9.96
CA ALA A 171 7.42 -21.16 8.55
C ALA A 171 6.92 -19.97 7.70
N VAL A 172 5.92 -19.23 8.19
CA VAL A 172 5.45 -17.99 7.54
C VAL A 172 6.56 -16.95 7.45
N TRP A 173 7.31 -16.75 8.54
CA TRP A 173 8.44 -15.82 8.58
C TRP A 173 9.51 -16.17 7.53
N LEU A 174 9.88 -17.45 7.42
CA LEU A 174 10.81 -17.91 6.37
C LEU A 174 10.24 -17.70 4.96
N LEU A 175 8.96 -17.99 4.75
CA LEU A 175 8.30 -17.76 3.47
C LEU A 175 8.37 -16.28 3.07
N LEU A 176 8.12 -15.36 4.01
CA LEU A 176 8.19 -13.92 3.76
C LEU A 176 9.60 -13.49 3.35
N ILE A 177 10.64 -13.98 4.04
CA ILE A 177 12.04 -13.71 3.68
C ILE A 177 12.34 -14.21 2.25
N LEU A 178 11.95 -15.44 1.94
CA LEU A 178 12.21 -16.05 0.63
C LEU A 178 11.50 -15.27 -0.50
N LYS A 179 10.25 -14.86 -0.28
CA LYS A 179 9.48 -14.07 -1.25
C LYS A 179 10.05 -12.68 -1.45
N ALA A 180 10.43 -12.01 -0.36
CA ALA A 180 11.11 -10.71 -0.43
C ALA A 180 12.42 -10.80 -1.23
N TYR A 181 13.23 -11.83 -0.95
CA TYR A 181 14.50 -12.07 -1.65
C TYR A 181 14.31 -12.40 -3.14
N GLN A 182 13.21 -13.07 -3.49
CA GLN A 182 12.83 -13.37 -4.88
C GLN A 182 12.25 -12.15 -5.62
N GLY A 183 12.07 -11.00 -4.96
CA GLY A 183 11.46 -9.82 -5.57
C GLY A 183 9.94 -9.91 -5.68
N GLU A 184 9.29 -10.82 -4.94
CA GLU A 184 7.85 -11.02 -4.99
C GLU A 184 7.14 -10.32 -3.83
N ARG A 185 6.14 -9.49 -4.14
CA ARG A 185 5.22 -8.93 -3.14
C ARG A 185 4.20 -9.99 -2.71
N TYR A 186 4.57 -10.79 -1.73
CA TYR A 186 3.68 -11.83 -1.18
C TYR A 186 2.86 -11.29 0.01
N GLY A 187 1.63 -10.88 -0.25
CA GLY A 187 0.65 -10.59 0.79
C GLY A 187 0.10 -11.89 1.39
N LEU A 188 0.15 -12.04 2.72
CA LEU A 188 -0.37 -13.24 3.39
C LEU A 188 -1.90 -13.36 3.20
N PRO A 189 -2.40 -14.44 2.58
CA PRO A 189 -3.84 -14.67 2.35
C PRO A 189 -4.59 -15.15 3.61
N VAL A 190 -4.05 -14.98 4.82
CA VAL A 190 -4.83 -15.13 6.07
C VAL A 190 -5.89 -14.01 6.20
N LEU A 191 -5.80 -12.98 5.34
CA LEU A 191 -6.86 -12.00 5.01
C LEU A 191 -7.52 -12.26 3.63
N GLY A 192 -7.41 -13.49 3.13
CA GLY A 192 -7.81 -13.91 1.78
C GLY A 192 -9.24 -13.56 1.35
N PRO A 193 -10.26 -13.50 2.23
CA PRO A 193 -11.61 -13.12 1.78
C PRO A 193 -11.85 -11.62 1.56
N ILE A 194 -10.87 -10.72 1.71
CA ILE A 194 -11.03 -9.29 1.36
C ILE A 194 -10.41 -8.97 -0.02
N ALA A 195 -9.60 -9.86 -0.59
CA ALA A 195 -8.97 -9.67 -1.90
C ALA A 195 -9.88 -10.05 -3.10
N ALA A 196 -11.16 -10.35 -2.86
CA ALA A 196 -12.12 -10.69 -3.92
C ALA A 196 -13.17 -9.60 -4.19
N SER A 197 -12.96 -8.36 -3.73
CA SER A 197 -13.84 -7.24 -4.07
C SER A 197 -13.12 -5.89 -4.08
N ASN A 198 -12.35 -5.63 -5.13
CA ASN A 198 -12.37 -4.39 -5.91
C ASN A 198 -11.42 -4.49 -7.11
#